data_AF-K2CBZ5-F1
#
_entry.id   AF-K2CBZ5-F1
#
_cell.length_a   1.000
_cell.length_b   1.000
_cell.length_c   1.000
_cell.angle_alpha   90.00
_cell.angle_beta   90.00
_cell.angle_gamma   90.00
#
_symmetry.space_group_name_H-M   'P 1'
#
loop_
_entity.id
_entity.type
_entity.pdbx_description
1 polymer ?
#
loop_
_entity_poly.entity_id
_entity_poly.type
_entity_poly.pdbx_seq_one_letter_code
_entity_poly.pdbx_strand_id
1 'polypeptide(L)'
;MGLDQAQLHDIITKLKQPNMVSKNGQFIVLFAHNRWHLMTTMFMGTKGKPDYIRTVHFMDQAGAEYYFYNFMQPPTTQTFDDMFQGFAEDVKHKVLPKAEDYLPLVESGMIQASTDFTTDTTSISNIGARGKQLIDGLQKAMDQEVRGFALQFTK
;
A
#
# COMPACT_ATOMS: atom_id res chain seq x y z
N MET A 1 9.97 16.26 17.31
CA MET A 1 11.38 15.83 17.09
C MET A 1 11.32 14.74 16.05
N GLY A 2 11.99 14.94 14.91
CA GLY A 2 11.99 13.94 13.83
C GLY A 2 12.73 12.67 14.25
N LEU A 3 12.42 11.56 13.60
CA LEU A 3 13.19 10.31 13.73
C LEU A 3 14.67 10.56 13.43
N ASP A 4 15.55 10.03 14.27
CA ASP A 4 16.97 9.96 13.91
C ASP A 4 17.20 8.85 12.85
N GLN A 5 18.34 8.92 12.16
CA GLN A 5 18.63 7.97 11.07
C GLN A 5 18.76 6.51 11.55
N ALA A 6 19.17 6.27 12.79
CA ALA A 6 19.33 4.92 13.33
C ALA A 6 17.95 4.29 13.59
N GLN A 7 17.02 5.07 14.15
CA GLN A 7 15.64 4.65 14.36
C GLN A 7 14.97 4.28 13.03
N LEU A 8 15.13 5.13 12.02
CA LEU A 8 14.59 4.87 10.67
C LEU A 8 15.19 3.59 10.08
N HIS A 9 16.50 3.39 10.19
CA HIS A 9 17.17 2.19 9.71
C HIS A 9 16.65 0.91 10.39
N ASP A 10 16.44 0.93 11.70
CA ASP A 10 15.92 -0.19 12.46
C ASP A 10 14.50 -0.58 12.03
N ILE A 11 13.64 0.43 11.79
CA ILE A 11 12.26 0.20 11.32
C ILE A 11 12.27 -0.42 9.93
N ILE A 12 13.04 0.15 9.01
CA ILE A 12 13.17 -0.36 7.64
C ILE A 12 13.66 -1.82 7.67
N THR A 13 14.64 -2.13 8.52
CA THR A 13 15.16 -3.49 8.67
C THR A 13 14.12 -4.45 9.22
N LYS A 14 13.37 -4.03 10.24
CA LYS A 14 12.27 -4.83 10.82
C LYS A 14 11.16 -5.10 9.81
N LEU A 15 10.74 -4.09 9.04
CA LEU A 15 9.65 -4.24 8.07
C LEU A 15 9.99 -5.14 6.90
N LYS A 16 11.27 -5.33 6.58
CA LYS A 16 11.72 -6.32 5.59
C LYS A 16 11.56 -7.77 6.10
N GLN A 17 11.32 -7.98 7.38
CA GLN A 17 11.01 -9.31 7.91
C GLN A 17 9.58 -9.71 7.52
N PRO A 18 9.30 -11.01 7.30
CA PRO A 18 7.96 -11.47 6.96
C PRO A 18 6.91 -11.07 7.99
N ASN A 19 5.70 -10.76 7.53
CA ASN A 19 4.53 -10.45 8.36
C ASN A 19 4.72 -9.25 9.30
N MET A 20 5.69 -8.38 9.02
CA MET A 20 5.89 -7.13 9.75
C MET A 20 5.21 -5.98 9.02
N VAL A 21 4.64 -5.08 9.81
CA VAL A 21 3.90 -3.92 9.30
C VAL A 21 4.08 -2.74 10.24
N SER A 22 3.97 -1.53 9.70
CA SER A 22 3.82 -0.33 10.50
C SER A 22 2.43 0.26 10.29
N LYS A 23 1.77 0.70 11.36
CA LYS A 23 0.45 1.34 11.31
C LYS A 23 0.45 2.66 12.07
N ASN A 24 -0.13 3.70 11.48
CA ASN A 24 -0.49 4.93 12.19
C ASN A 24 -1.84 5.46 11.67
N GLY A 25 -2.85 5.46 12.53
CA GLY A 25 -4.22 5.80 12.13
C GLY A 25 -4.72 4.91 10.99
N GLN A 26 -5.06 5.52 9.86
CA GLN A 26 -5.51 4.83 8.65
C GLN A 26 -4.37 4.32 7.75
N PHE A 27 -3.12 4.76 7.98
CA PHE A 27 -1.99 4.43 7.11
C PHE A 27 -1.28 3.18 7.59
N ILE A 28 -0.93 2.32 6.64
CA ILE A 28 -0.20 1.09 6.85
C ILE A 28 0.97 1.07 5.87
N VAL A 29 2.19 0.78 6.36
CA VAL A 29 3.37 0.56 5.52
C VAL A 29 3.88 -0.85 5.74
N LEU A 30 4.10 -1.59 4.65
CA LEU A 30 4.70 -2.93 4.69
C LEU A 30 5.68 -3.13 3.54
N PHE A 31 6.56 -4.13 3.69
CA PHE A 31 7.43 -4.61 2.63
C PHE A 31 7.03 -6.03 2.24
N ALA A 32 6.67 -6.24 0.98
CA ALA A 32 6.29 -7.55 0.45
C ALA A 32 6.64 -7.65 -1.03
N HIS A 33 6.98 -8.86 -1.48
CA HIS A 33 7.37 -9.14 -2.87
C HIS A 33 8.50 -8.21 -3.37
N ASN A 34 9.49 -7.95 -2.51
CA ASN A 34 10.60 -7.02 -2.73
C ASN A 34 10.19 -5.57 -3.06
N ARG A 35 9.01 -5.14 -2.60
CA ARG A 35 8.47 -3.79 -2.84
C ARG A 35 7.90 -3.18 -1.56
N TRP A 36 7.92 -1.86 -1.49
CA TRP A 36 7.25 -1.11 -0.44
C TRP A 36 5.80 -0.81 -0.84
N HIS A 37 4.90 -0.99 0.12
CA HIS A 37 3.49 -0.74 -0.06
C HIS A 37 3.02 0.25 1.00
N LEU A 38 2.33 1.31 0.56
CA LEU A 38 1.49 2.12 1.43
C LEU A 38 0.05 1.68 1.22
N MET A 39 -0.66 1.45 2.30
CA MET A 39 -2.07 1.09 2.27
C MET A 39 -2.88 2.02 3.16
N THR A 40 -4.15 2.18 2.81
CA THR A 40 -5.11 2.86 3.69
C THR A 40 -6.19 1.89 4.12
N THR A 41 -6.63 1.99 5.37
CA THR A 41 -7.85 1.30 5.84
C THR A 41 -9.05 2.23 5.76
N MET A 42 -10.25 1.67 5.57
CA MET A 42 -11.49 2.40 5.79
C MET A 42 -12.14 1.90 7.08
N PHE A 43 -12.38 2.79 8.04
CA PHE A 43 -13.32 2.53 9.12
C PHE A 43 -14.73 2.46 8.56
N MET A 44 -15.34 1.28 8.52
CA MET A 44 -16.78 1.21 8.37
C MET A 44 -17.42 1.53 9.73
N GLY A 45 -17.81 2.79 9.94
CA GLY A 45 -18.49 3.29 11.15
C GLY A 45 -19.85 2.66 11.47
N THR A 46 -20.15 1.47 10.98
CA THR A 46 -21.27 0.64 11.43
C THR A 46 -20.74 -0.37 12.43
N LYS A 47 -21.22 -0.29 13.68
CA LYS A 47 -20.90 -1.24 14.76
C LYS A 47 -20.87 -2.67 14.20
N GLY A 48 -19.70 -3.31 14.19
CA GLY A 48 -19.54 -4.74 13.89
C GLY A 48 -18.95 -5.13 12.52
N LYS A 49 -18.43 -4.20 11.70
CA LYS A 49 -17.65 -4.58 10.50
C LYS A 49 -16.15 -4.35 10.73
N PRO A 50 -15.30 -5.36 10.46
CA PRO A 50 -13.86 -5.23 10.65
C PRO A 50 -13.28 -4.20 9.68
N ASP A 51 -12.17 -3.57 10.09
CA ASP A 51 -11.31 -2.80 9.19
C ASP A 51 -10.94 -3.66 7.96
N TYR A 52 -10.77 -3.02 6.80
CA TYR A 52 -10.21 -3.67 5.61
C TYR A 52 -9.30 -2.70 4.86
N ILE A 53 -8.38 -3.23 4.06
CA ILE A 53 -7.50 -2.47 3.18
C ILE A 53 -8.34 -1.89 2.03
N ARG A 54 -8.44 -0.56 1.97
CA ARG A 54 -9.17 0.15 0.92
C ARG A 54 -8.29 0.43 -0.29
N THR A 55 -7.06 0.88 -0.06
CA THR A 55 -6.13 1.22 -1.13
C THR A 55 -4.77 0.56 -0.92
N VAL A 56 -4.10 0.24 -2.03
CA VAL A 56 -2.70 -0.20 -2.07
C VAL A 56 -1.94 0.68 -3.05
N HIS A 57 -0.82 1.22 -2.61
CA HIS A 57 0.09 2.08 -3.36
C HIS A 57 1.47 1.43 -3.39
N PHE A 58 2.12 1.50 -4.54
CA PHE A 58 3.50 1.03 -4.71
C PHE A 58 4.45 2.21 -4.48
N MET A 59 5.51 1.97 -3.72
CA MET A 59 6.52 2.98 -3.42
C MET A 59 7.93 2.41 -3.56
N ASP A 60 8.89 3.30 -3.78
CA ASP A 60 10.31 3.03 -3.55
C ASP A 60 10.65 3.18 -2.05
N GLN A 61 11.90 2.86 -1.69
CA GLN A 61 12.34 2.99 -0.29
C GLN A 61 12.33 4.45 0.18
N ALA A 62 12.68 5.40 -0.70
CA ALA A 62 12.67 6.82 -0.36
C ALA A 62 11.25 7.32 -0.02
N GLY A 63 10.23 6.83 -0.72
CA GLY A 63 8.82 7.08 -0.42
C GLY A 63 8.41 6.51 0.95
N ALA A 64 8.83 5.28 1.27
CA ALA A 64 8.59 4.70 2.60
C ALA A 64 9.25 5.52 3.71
N GLU A 65 10.52 5.91 3.54
CA GLU A 65 11.25 6.76 4.47
C GLU A 65 10.57 8.13 4.67
N TYR A 66 10.11 8.74 3.57
CA TYR A 66 9.32 9.97 3.61
C TYR A 66 8.05 9.80 4.43
N TYR A 67 7.34 8.67 4.28
CA TYR A 67 6.13 8.41 5.05
C TYR A 67 6.40 8.21 6.54
N PHE A 68 7.46 7.50 6.90
CA PHE A 68 7.87 7.36 8.30
C PHE A 68 8.21 8.71 8.93
N TYR A 69 8.94 9.55 8.20
CA TYR A 69 9.34 10.86 8.69
C TYR A 69 8.15 11.81 8.84
N ASN A 70 7.21 11.85 7.89
CA ASN A 70 6.18 12.89 7.87
C ASN A 70 4.84 12.47 8.49
N PHE A 71 4.48 11.18 8.44
CA PHE A 71 3.13 10.73 8.79
C PHE A 71 3.08 9.65 9.88
N MET A 72 4.19 8.96 10.16
CA MET A 72 4.23 7.88 11.14
C MET A 72 5.16 8.19 12.31
N GLN A 73 4.90 9.26 13.06
CA GLN A 73 5.70 9.62 14.24
C GLN A 73 4.92 9.46 15.57
N PRO A 74 5.41 8.65 16.54
CA PRO A 74 6.52 7.72 16.41
C PRO A 74 6.12 6.49 15.56
N PRO A 75 7.02 5.96 14.73
CA PRO A 75 6.76 4.78 13.91
C PRO A 75 6.79 3.55 14.79
N THR A 76 5.75 2.73 14.66
CA THR A 76 5.64 1.47 15.39
C THR A 76 5.63 0.33 14.40
N THR A 77 6.34 -0.74 14.71
CA THR A 77 6.30 -1.99 13.95
C THR A 77 5.53 -3.02 14.76
N GLN A 78 4.62 -3.72 14.12
CA GLN A 78 3.82 -4.78 14.71
C GLN A 78 3.69 -5.95 13.71
N THR A 79 3.21 -7.09 14.19
CA THR A 79 2.98 -8.26 13.33
C THR A 79 1.62 -8.17 12.65
N PHE A 80 1.36 -9.04 11.68
CA PHE A 80 0.04 -9.17 11.08
C PHE A 80 -1.03 -9.64 12.08
N ASP A 81 -0.65 -10.40 13.10
CA ASP A 81 -1.58 -10.90 14.13
C ASP A 81 -2.04 -9.77 15.07
N ASP A 82 -1.22 -8.73 15.22
CA ASP A 82 -1.54 -7.52 16.00
C ASP A 82 -2.47 -6.55 15.25
N MET A 83 -2.78 -6.84 13.98
CA MET A 83 -3.68 -6.04 13.15
C MET A 83 -5.15 -6.45 13.36
N PHE A 84 -6.04 -5.94 12.51
CA PHE A 84 -7.44 -6.35 12.56
C PHE A 84 -7.61 -7.81 12.13
N GLN A 85 -8.67 -8.46 12.63
CA GLN A 85 -8.99 -9.84 12.26
C GLN A 85 -9.13 -9.98 10.75
N GLY A 86 -8.38 -10.92 10.17
CA GLY A 86 -8.37 -11.16 8.72
C GLY A 86 -7.37 -10.31 7.93
N PHE A 87 -6.59 -9.45 8.58
CA PHE A 87 -5.59 -8.60 7.90
C PHE A 87 -4.60 -9.42 7.06
N ALA A 88 -4.05 -10.50 7.61
CA ALA A 88 -3.11 -11.35 6.87
C ALA A 88 -3.73 -11.91 5.58
N GLU A 89 -5.00 -12.29 5.61
CA GLU A 89 -5.72 -12.78 4.44
C GLU A 89 -6.02 -11.65 3.45
N ASP A 90 -6.39 -10.48 3.96
CA ASP A 90 -6.63 -9.29 3.13
C ASP A 90 -5.35 -8.86 2.39
N VAL A 91 -4.18 -8.93 3.04
CA VAL A 91 -2.88 -8.69 2.41
C VAL A 91 -2.62 -9.70 1.29
N LYS A 92 -2.86 -11.00 1.50
CA LYS A 92 -2.66 -12.01 0.45
C LYS A 92 -3.49 -11.77 -0.81
N HIS A 93 -4.71 -11.24 -0.65
CA HIS A 93 -5.59 -10.97 -1.78
C HIS A 93 -5.32 -9.64 -2.48
N LYS A 94 -4.68 -8.68 -1.80
CA LYS A 94 -4.55 -7.30 -2.28
C LYS A 94 -3.12 -6.89 -2.60
N VAL A 95 -2.13 -7.59 -2.05
CA VAL A 95 -0.70 -7.38 -2.28
C VAL A 95 -0.16 -8.57 -3.05
N LEU A 96 -0.32 -8.52 -4.37
CA LEU A 96 0.01 -9.63 -5.27
C LEU A 96 1.44 -9.48 -5.83
N PRO A 97 2.09 -10.60 -6.20
CA PRO A 97 3.48 -10.59 -6.64
C PRO A 97 3.67 -10.03 -8.04
N LYS A 98 2.67 -10.08 -8.93
CA LYS A 98 2.77 -9.57 -10.31
C LYS A 98 1.59 -8.67 -10.66
N ALA A 99 1.78 -7.74 -11.61
CA ALA A 99 0.71 -6.89 -12.11
C ALA A 99 -0.42 -7.72 -12.75
N GLU A 100 -0.07 -8.75 -13.53
CA GLU A 100 -1.03 -9.65 -14.19
C GLU A 100 -1.98 -10.37 -13.23
N ASP A 101 -1.53 -10.63 -11.99
CA ASP A 101 -2.37 -11.29 -10.98
C ASP A 101 -3.58 -10.43 -10.59
N TYR A 102 -3.54 -9.12 -10.86
CA TYR A 102 -4.67 -8.21 -10.64
C TYR A 102 -5.69 -8.22 -11.77
N LEU A 103 -5.40 -8.82 -12.93
CA LEU A 103 -6.29 -8.80 -14.09
C LEU A 103 -7.70 -9.35 -13.78
N PRO A 104 -7.87 -10.50 -13.08
CA PRO A 104 -9.21 -10.98 -12.74
C PRO A 104 -10.00 -10.01 -11.83
N LEU A 105 -9.30 -9.27 -10.98
CA LEU A 105 -9.91 -8.28 -10.07
C LEU A 105 -10.31 -7.02 -10.84
N VAL A 106 -9.56 -6.65 -11.87
CA VAL A 106 -9.89 -5.55 -12.79
C VAL A 106 -11.09 -5.94 -13.66
N GLU A 107 -11.10 -7.14 -14.23
CA GLU A 107 -12.17 -7.63 -15.10
C GLU A 107 -13.51 -7.82 -14.38
N SER A 108 -13.47 -8.23 -13.11
CA SER A 108 -14.65 -8.32 -12.24
C SER A 108 -15.10 -6.98 -11.67
N GLY A 109 -14.34 -5.90 -11.90
CA GLY A 109 -14.65 -4.57 -11.38
C GLY A 109 -14.45 -4.43 -9.87
N MET A 110 -13.63 -5.29 -9.26
CA MET A 110 -13.28 -5.26 -7.82
C MET A 110 -12.18 -4.25 -7.50
N ILE A 111 -11.46 -3.78 -8.52
CA ILE A 111 -10.39 -2.77 -8.39
C ILE A 111 -10.55 -1.69 -9.46
N GLN A 112 -10.29 -0.45 -9.04
CA GLN A 112 -10.12 0.68 -9.92
C GLN A 112 -8.79 1.38 -9.64
N ALA A 113 -8.18 1.97 -10.67
CA ALA A 113 -7.08 2.90 -10.47
C ALA A 113 -7.61 4.17 -9.80
N SER A 114 -6.95 4.62 -8.74
CA SER A 114 -7.23 5.89 -8.08
C SER A 114 -6.02 6.82 -8.20
N THR A 115 -6.28 8.05 -8.63
CA THR A 115 -5.29 9.12 -8.74
C THR A 115 -5.45 10.17 -7.64
N ASP A 116 -6.41 9.99 -6.73
CA ASP A 116 -6.89 11.04 -5.83
C ASP A 116 -6.08 11.15 -4.52
N PHE A 117 -5.14 10.23 -4.29
CA PHE A 117 -4.44 10.05 -3.01
C PHE A 117 -2.93 10.22 -3.11
N THR A 118 -2.44 10.85 -4.18
CA THR A 118 -1.00 11.02 -4.41
C THR A 118 -0.62 12.49 -4.29
N THR A 119 0.39 12.77 -3.47
CA THR A 119 1.05 14.08 -3.37
C THR A 119 2.04 14.33 -4.50
N ASP A 120 2.25 13.36 -5.39
CA ASP A 120 3.18 13.43 -6.50
C ASP A 120 2.44 13.87 -7.77
N THR A 121 2.80 15.05 -8.28
CA THR A 121 2.20 15.65 -9.49
C THR A 121 2.81 15.09 -10.78
N THR A 122 3.79 14.19 -10.68
CA THR A 122 4.39 13.54 -11.84
C THR A 122 3.51 12.42 -12.39
N SER A 123 2.61 12.83 -13.29
CA SER A 123 2.05 12.07 -14.41
C SER A 123 1.21 10.82 -14.09
N ILE A 124 -0.07 11.02 -13.77
CA ILE A 124 -1.10 9.96 -13.92
C ILE A 124 -2.31 10.49 -14.68
N SER A 125 -2.10 11.28 -15.73
CA SER A 125 -3.22 11.66 -16.63
C SER A 125 -3.50 10.63 -17.72
N ASN A 126 -2.77 9.50 -17.81
CA ASN A 126 -2.82 8.61 -18.98
C ASN A 126 -2.68 7.09 -18.72
N ILE A 127 -2.74 6.61 -17.48
CA ILE A 127 -2.84 5.14 -17.27
C ILE A 127 -4.31 4.75 -17.44
N GLY A 128 -4.61 3.99 -18.50
CA GLY A 128 -5.97 3.63 -18.88
C GLY A 128 -6.74 2.95 -17.74
N ALA A 129 -8.02 3.33 -17.60
CA ALA A 129 -8.84 2.98 -16.44
C ALA A 129 -9.28 1.50 -16.38
N ARG A 130 -8.97 0.66 -17.38
CA ARG A 130 -9.48 -0.72 -17.49
C ARG A 130 -8.56 -1.68 -18.25
N GLY A 131 -8.70 -2.97 -17.92
CA GLY A 131 -8.11 -4.09 -18.67
C GLY A 131 -6.58 -4.00 -18.76
N LYS A 132 -6.03 -4.37 -19.93
CA LYS A 132 -4.58 -4.42 -20.16
C LYS A 132 -3.86 -3.09 -19.91
N GLN A 133 -4.49 -1.95 -20.22
CA GLN A 133 -3.87 -0.64 -19.97
C GLN A 133 -3.66 -0.35 -18.48
N LEU A 134 -4.57 -0.82 -17.62
CA LEU A 134 -4.42 -0.73 -16.17
C LEU A 134 -3.27 -1.62 -15.71
N ILE A 135 -3.18 -2.86 -16.23
CA ILE A 135 -2.09 -3.79 -15.92
C ILE A 135 -0.74 -3.23 -16.35
N ASP A 136 -0.63 -2.64 -17.55
CA ASP A 136 0.60 -2.03 -18.05
C ASP A 136 1.06 -0.87 -17.16
N GLY A 137 0.13 -0.03 -16.69
CA GLY A 137 0.46 1.06 -15.76
C GLY A 137 0.78 0.58 -14.34
N LEU A 138 0.11 -0.48 -13.89
CA LEU A 138 0.42 -1.14 -12.62
C LEU A 138 1.82 -1.76 -12.65
N GLN A 139 2.20 -2.38 -13.77
CA GLN A 139 3.55 -2.92 -13.96
C GLN A 139 4.59 -1.80 -13.81
N LYS A 140 4.40 -0.66 -14.49
CA LYS A 140 5.27 0.51 -14.34
C LYS A 140 5.35 1.03 -12.91
N ALA A 141 4.24 1.01 -12.18
CA ALA A 141 4.23 1.40 -10.76
C ALA A 141 5.00 0.41 -9.89
N MET A 142 4.84 -0.89 -10.12
CA MET A 142 5.61 -1.94 -9.43
C MET A 142 7.11 -1.85 -9.74
N ASP A 143 7.46 -1.46 -10.97
CA ASP A 143 8.82 -1.24 -11.45
C ASP A 143 9.40 0.12 -11.01
N GLN A 144 8.64 0.90 -10.24
CA GLN A 144 9.01 2.22 -9.71
C GLN A 144 9.25 3.28 -10.82
N GLU A 145 8.76 3.04 -12.02
CA GLU A 145 8.82 3.99 -13.15
C GLU A 145 7.79 5.12 -13.03
N VAL A 146 6.68 4.84 -12.34
CA VAL A 146 5.59 5.80 -12.11
C VAL A 146 5.25 5.84 -10.62
N ARG A 147 5.10 7.05 -10.09
CA ARG A 147 4.69 7.29 -8.69
C ARG A 147 3.20 7.63 -8.61
N GLY A 148 2.63 7.40 -7.44
CA GLY A 148 1.25 7.78 -7.13
C GLY A 148 0.16 6.84 -7.67
N PHE A 149 0.51 5.76 -8.39
CA PHE A 149 -0.47 4.79 -8.83
C PHE A 149 -1.05 4.02 -7.62
N ALA A 150 -2.36 4.15 -7.40
CA ALA A 150 -3.06 3.49 -6.31
C ALA A 150 -4.12 2.53 -6.86
N LEU A 151 -4.16 1.32 -6.32
CA LEU A 151 -5.26 0.40 -6.50
C LEU A 151 -6.30 0.67 -5.40
N GLN A 152 -7.50 1.07 -5.79
CA GLN A 152 -8.64 1.18 -4.87
C GLN A 152 -9.54 -0.04 -5.03
N PHE A 153 -9.77 -0.74 -3.92
CA PHE A 153 -10.64 -1.91 -3.87
C PHE A 153 -12.09 -1.47 -3.64
N THR A 154 -12.96 -1.82 -4.59
CA THR A 154 -14.40 -1.57 -4.54
C THR A 154 -15.05 -2.84 -3.99
N LYS A 155 -15.47 -2.77 -2.71
CA LYS A 155 -16.13 -3.82 -1.91
C LYS A 155 -16.48 -5.14 -2.61
#